data_AF-A0A652YRP6-F1
#
_entry.id   AF-A0A652YRP6-F1
#
_cell.length_a   1.000
_cell.length_b   1.000
_cell.length_c   1.000
_cell.angle_alpha   90.00
_cell.angle_beta   90.00
_cell.angle_gamma   90.00
#
_symmetry.space_group_name_H-M   'P 1'
#
loop_
_entity.id
_entity.type
_entity.pdbx_description
1 polymer ?
#
loop_
_entity_poly.entity_id
_entity_poly.type
_entity_poly.pdbx_seq_one_letter_code
_entity_poly.pdbx_strand_id
1 'polypeptide(L)'
;MAQGYWGNYVASHYAPIDAGYCRRYDFTERRMSRHRTLAVQIEGLAIEDGEIPPPKIGMVLDFPLHFTELPAENIDAVTIRAVLIADGHPPIFQYTEEDSPRRWEWSGVLRGDGWEASWRGFHPRSGHVELTGRFYGTLSHQITSRVRGRVTRVQLLSLRYRREPDSHRWAIVPGHRSLRDVTESPRFFDREESMRDDVYEVDRESGAWIELDLDDVPPHPVRPRFVPGDVSAAGDVLWTVDSGLPIVASIDSEHVATEHVLPGPTGVSRHVWATPGGCWVAGTDGTYRCTTGFEPCRVSDVPVHAGAVVGEIFLACSPGGVWWLHTPAADPIAVKVPDEYVNSIAVEGDSFLVLLEARVSDRESSRRLMRVTTAGDVTTGPVLSSIPGPRRQRLFLAGSPLRLFNHGTASTILPDLSLGDEYDLGWEPFHVKQVGTYVCTVAHPSSDASPIGQRPGDCDPTRRYRLLTLLDAATLEPVKSAPIFAIRPAITVDATGTVWIIADGLQSLPEQSMQWPNPLDVAALLDYP
;
A
#
# COMPACT_ATOMS: atom_id res chain seq x y z
N MET A 1 -23.17 -8.47 55.26
CA MET A 1 -24.19 -9.52 55.48
C MET A 1 -24.15 -10.45 54.28
N ALA A 2 -23.83 -11.74 54.51
CA ALA A 2 -23.87 -12.92 53.62
C ALA A 2 -23.12 -12.83 52.27
N GLN A 3 -21.98 -13.47 51.96
CA GLN A 3 -21.39 -14.80 52.22
C GLN A 3 -22.10 -16.02 51.57
N GLY A 4 -21.32 -16.78 50.77
CA GLY A 4 -21.48 -18.23 50.46
C GLY A 4 -22.31 -18.55 49.22
N TYR A 5 -21.98 -19.53 48.36
CA TYR A 5 -21.24 -20.76 48.59
C TYR A 5 -20.60 -21.33 47.31
N TRP A 6 -19.46 -21.97 47.54
CA TRP A 6 -18.70 -22.93 46.73
C TRP A 6 -19.46 -24.26 46.49
N GLY A 7 -19.06 -25.00 45.44
CA GLY A 7 -19.35 -26.45 45.38
C GLY A 7 -18.76 -27.20 44.17
N ASN A 8 -17.54 -27.73 44.33
CA ASN A 8 -16.85 -28.71 43.48
C ASN A 8 -17.48 -30.11 43.56
N TYR A 9 -17.37 -30.95 42.50
CA TYR A 9 -17.12 -32.41 42.54
C TYR A 9 -16.71 -32.90 41.13
N VAL A 10 -15.41 -33.13 40.86
CA VAL A 10 -14.65 -34.42 40.82
C VAL A 10 -15.02 -35.39 39.69
N ALA A 11 -13.97 -35.77 38.95
CA ALA A 11 -13.87 -36.70 37.84
C ALA A 11 -14.20 -38.17 38.18
N SER A 12 -14.51 -39.00 37.17
CA SER A 12 -13.57 -40.00 36.63
C SER A 12 -14.24 -41.21 35.91
N HIS A 13 -13.44 -41.80 35.00
CA HIS A 13 -13.44 -43.18 34.48
C HIS A 13 -14.05 -43.51 33.09
N TYR A 14 -13.28 -44.37 32.41
CA TYR A 14 -13.13 -44.68 30.99
C TYR A 14 -14.03 -45.84 30.50
N ALA A 15 -14.55 -45.69 29.26
CA ALA A 15 -14.60 -46.62 28.09
C ALA A 15 -15.02 -48.12 28.22
N PRO A 16 -15.23 -48.88 27.12
CA PRO A 16 -15.76 -48.61 25.75
C PRO A 16 -16.91 -49.60 25.38
N ILE A 17 -17.44 -49.59 24.14
CA ILE A 17 -17.80 -50.77 23.30
C ILE A 17 -18.61 -50.36 22.03
N ASP A 18 -18.05 -50.79 20.89
CA ASP A 18 -18.61 -51.23 19.58
C ASP A 18 -19.60 -50.42 18.72
N ALA A 19 -19.05 -49.95 17.60
CA ALA A 19 -19.33 -50.41 16.22
C ALA A 19 -20.76 -50.85 15.85
N GLY A 20 -21.38 -50.11 14.93
CA GLY A 20 -22.46 -50.64 14.09
C GLY A 20 -23.29 -49.59 13.37
N TYR A 21 -23.24 -49.60 12.04
CA TYR A 21 -24.12 -48.92 11.07
C TYR A 21 -23.83 -47.46 10.68
N CYS A 22 -22.80 -47.28 9.86
CA CYS A 22 -22.79 -46.23 8.83
C CYS A 22 -23.88 -46.52 7.79
N ARG A 23 -25.03 -45.85 7.88
CA ARG A 23 -25.93 -45.70 6.74
C ARG A 23 -25.39 -44.60 5.83
N ARG A 24 -24.93 -45.00 4.64
CA ARG A 24 -24.84 -44.13 3.46
C ARG A 24 -26.21 -43.47 3.25
N TYR A 25 -26.23 -42.15 3.30
CA TYR A 25 -27.24 -41.37 2.61
C TYR A 25 -26.58 -40.80 1.35
N ASP A 26 -26.75 -41.51 0.24
CA ASP A 26 -26.66 -40.92 -1.09
C ASP A 26 -27.80 -39.92 -1.21
N PHE A 27 -27.49 -38.63 -1.01
CA PHE A 27 -28.31 -37.53 -1.49
C PHE A 27 -27.78 -37.09 -2.86
N THR A 28 -28.07 -37.90 -3.87
CA THR A 28 -28.11 -37.43 -5.25
C THR A 28 -29.40 -36.66 -5.48
N GLU A 29 -29.50 -35.48 -4.86
CA GLU A 29 -30.32 -34.40 -5.41
C GLU A 29 -29.38 -33.36 -6.00
N ARG A 30 -29.23 -33.41 -7.33
CA ARG A 30 -28.74 -32.30 -8.14
C ARG A 30 -29.68 -31.10 -7.92
N ARG A 31 -29.48 -30.34 -6.84
CA ARG A 31 -29.62 -28.89 -6.93
C ARG A 31 -28.48 -28.44 -7.82
N MET A 32 -28.78 -28.00 -9.04
CA MET A 32 -27.86 -27.13 -9.75
C MET A 32 -27.64 -25.93 -8.83
N SER A 33 -26.52 -25.91 -8.09
CA SER A 33 -26.18 -24.76 -7.26
C SER A 33 -26.14 -23.57 -8.20
N ARG A 34 -26.98 -22.58 -7.92
CA ARG A 34 -26.85 -21.27 -8.56
C ARG A 34 -25.48 -20.77 -8.12
N HIS A 35 -24.50 -20.82 -9.00
CA HIS A 35 -23.16 -20.30 -8.72
C HIS A 35 -23.30 -18.86 -8.22
N ARG A 36 -22.70 -18.57 -7.06
CA ARG A 36 -22.72 -17.23 -6.48
C ARG A 36 -21.82 -16.35 -7.33
N THR A 37 -22.43 -15.51 -8.16
CA THR A 37 -21.70 -14.58 -9.04
C THR A 37 -21.74 -13.16 -8.50
N LEU A 38 -20.60 -12.47 -8.53
CA LEU A 38 -20.48 -11.06 -8.17
C LEU A 38 -19.96 -10.25 -9.36
N ALA A 39 -20.70 -9.21 -9.77
CA ALA A 39 -20.25 -8.29 -10.80
C ALA A 39 -19.51 -7.11 -10.17
N VAL A 40 -18.29 -6.84 -10.64
CA VAL A 40 -17.38 -5.85 -10.03
C VAL A 40 -16.75 -4.98 -11.11
N GLN A 41 -16.75 -3.66 -10.88
CA GLN A 41 -15.99 -2.72 -11.68
C GLN A 41 -14.60 -2.53 -11.06
N ILE A 42 -13.55 -2.97 -11.72
CA ILE A 42 -12.17 -2.72 -11.30
C ILE A 42 -11.70 -1.41 -11.94
N GLU A 43 -11.26 -0.47 -11.11
CA GLU A 43 -10.72 0.80 -11.57
C GLU A 43 -9.41 0.62 -12.31
N GLY A 44 -9.25 1.31 -13.45
CA GLY A 44 -8.03 1.22 -14.24
C GLY A 44 -6.77 1.56 -13.43
N LEU A 45 -6.87 2.50 -12.48
CA LEU A 45 -5.76 2.86 -11.60
C LEU A 45 -5.30 1.71 -10.70
N ALA A 46 -6.22 0.88 -10.18
CA ALA A 46 -5.85 -0.26 -9.35
C ALA A 46 -5.12 -1.35 -10.17
N ILE A 47 -5.46 -1.48 -11.46
CA ILE A 47 -4.77 -2.37 -12.40
C ILE A 47 -3.39 -1.80 -12.78
N GLU A 48 -3.34 -0.51 -13.10
CA GLU A 48 -2.14 0.18 -13.54
C GLU A 48 -1.07 0.29 -12.44
N ASP A 49 -1.48 0.44 -11.17
CA ASP A 49 -0.60 0.47 -10.00
C ASP A 49 -0.13 -0.93 -9.57
N GLY A 50 -0.79 -1.99 -10.03
CA GLY A 50 -0.46 -3.37 -9.68
C GLY A 50 -1.12 -3.90 -8.40
N GLU A 51 -1.95 -3.09 -7.73
CA GLU A 51 -2.76 -3.53 -6.58
C GLU A 51 -3.68 -4.71 -6.96
N ILE A 52 -4.27 -4.65 -8.16
CA ILE A 52 -5.08 -5.73 -8.72
C ILE A 52 -4.44 -6.17 -10.04
N PRO A 53 -4.04 -7.45 -10.21
CA PRO A 53 -3.46 -7.89 -11.47
C PRO A 53 -4.50 -7.79 -12.61
N PRO A 54 -4.07 -7.61 -13.87
CA PRO A 54 -4.99 -7.50 -15.00
C PRO A 54 -5.97 -8.70 -15.05
N PRO A 55 -7.28 -8.48 -14.92
CA PRO A 55 -8.22 -9.58 -14.82
C PRO A 55 -8.23 -10.45 -16.09
N LYS A 56 -8.19 -11.77 -15.90
CA LYS A 56 -8.19 -12.76 -16.99
C LYS A 56 -9.20 -13.86 -16.71
N ILE A 57 -9.94 -14.28 -17.73
CA ILE A 57 -10.89 -15.40 -17.59
C ILE A 57 -10.18 -16.64 -17.06
N GLY A 58 -10.75 -17.25 -16.02
CA GLY A 58 -10.21 -18.43 -15.32
C GLY A 58 -9.26 -18.10 -14.17
N MET A 59 -8.77 -16.86 -14.06
CA MET A 59 -7.91 -16.43 -12.95
C MET A 59 -8.72 -16.34 -11.65
N VAL A 60 -8.14 -16.79 -10.54
CA VAL A 60 -8.67 -16.51 -9.20
C VAL A 60 -8.08 -15.19 -8.73
N LEU A 61 -8.93 -14.21 -8.50
CA LEU A 61 -8.54 -12.92 -7.95
C LEU A 61 -8.88 -12.86 -6.46
N ASP A 62 -8.03 -12.16 -5.70
CA ASP A 62 -8.23 -11.81 -4.29
C ASP A 62 -7.84 -10.35 -4.13
N PHE A 63 -8.79 -9.45 -3.84
CA PHE A 63 -8.54 -8.01 -3.84
C PHE A 63 -9.49 -7.20 -2.93
N PRO A 64 -9.13 -5.96 -2.56
CA PRO A 64 -10.01 -5.08 -1.79
C PRO A 64 -11.32 -4.77 -2.52
N LEU A 65 -12.45 -4.92 -1.83
CA LEU A 65 -13.77 -4.68 -2.38
C LEU A 65 -14.44 -3.49 -1.69
N HIS A 66 -15.00 -2.60 -2.49
CA HIS A 66 -15.79 -1.45 -2.03
C HIS A 66 -17.19 -1.48 -2.65
N PHE A 67 -18.20 -1.01 -1.92
CA PHE A 67 -19.55 -0.83 -2.43
C PHE A 67 -19.97 0.64 -2.31
N THR A 68 -20.35 1.22 -3.45
CA THR A 68 -20.85 2.59 -3.52
C THR A 68 -22.35 2.56 -3.81
N GLU A 69 -23.15 3.24 -2.97
CA GLU A 69 -24.58 3.42 -3.23
C GLU A 69 -24.79 4.28 -4.48
N LEU A 70 -25.63 3.81 -5.39
CA LEU A 70 -25.97 4.51 -6.63
C LEU A 70 -27.49 4.51 -6.82
N PRO A 71 -28.05 5.50 -7.52
CA PRO A 71 -29.46 5.47 -7.92
C PRO A 71 -29.78 4.20 -8.73
N ALA A 72 -30.99 3.67 -8.56
CA ALA A 72 -31.40 2.41 -9.20
C ALA A 72 -31.47 2.52 -10.74
N GLU A 73 -31.63 3.72 -11.26
CA GLU A 73 -31.57 4.05 -12.69
C GLU A 73 -30.15 3.97 -13.28
N ASN A 74 -29.11 3.82 -12.46
CA ASN A 74 -27.75 3.66 -12.96
C ASN A 74 -27.58 2.29 -13.60
N ILE A 75 -27.05 2.27 -14.82
CA ILE A 75 -26.78 1.04 -15.56
C ILE A 75 -25.80 0.15 -14.75
N ASP A 76 -26.20 -1.08 -14.47
CA ASP A 76 -25.47 -2.05 -13.64
C ASP A 76 -25.39 -1.73 -12.14
N ALA A 77 -26.30 -0.90 -11.63
CA ALA A 77 -26.60 -0.91 -10.20
C ALA A 77 -27.26 -2.25 -9.83
N VAL A 78 -26.81 -2.85 -8.75
CA VAL A 78 -27.35 -4.08 -8.18
C VAL A 78 -27.95 -3.79 -6.81
N THR A 79 -29.09 -4.41 -6.52
CA THR A 79 -29.65 -4.41 -5.16
C THR A 79 -29.13 -5.61 -4.41
N ILE A 80 -28.45 -5.36 -3.30
CA ILE A 80 -27.86 -6.38 -2.43
C ILE A 80 -28.61 -6.44 -1.10
N ARG A 81 -28.59 -7.63 -0.50
CA ARG A 81 -28.98 -7.86 0.89
C ARG A 81 -27.76 -8.30 1.67
N ALA A 82 -27.41 -7.57 2.71
CA ALA A 82 -26.18 -7.78 3.45
C ALA A 82 -26.37 -7.44 4.94
N VAL A 83 -25.40 -7.82 5.75
CA VAL A 83 -25.24 -7.33 7.12
C VAL A 83 -24.20 -6.23 7.11
N LEU A 84 -24.59 -5.01 7.46
CA LEU A 84 -23.71 -3.86 7.64
C LEU A 84 -23.20 -3.79 9.08
N ILE A 85 -21.90 -3.89 9.26
CA ILE A 85 -21.21 -3.74 10.54
C ILE A 85 -20.52 -2.38 10.54
N ALA A 86 -20.87 -1.51 11.49
CA ALA A 86 -20.18 -0.23 11.65
C ALA A 86 -18.72 -0.50 12.06
N ASP A 87 -17.77 0.20 11.44
CA ASP A 87 -16.34 0.01 11.67
C ASP A 87 -15.80 0.82 12.87
N GLY A 88 -16.65 1.65 13.48
CA GLY A 88 -16.32 2.45 14.67
C GLY A 88 -15.56 3.74 14.37
N HIS A 89 -15.25 4.04 13.10
CA HIS A 89 -14.62 5.30 12.73
C HIS A 89 -15.61 6.48 12.87
N PRO A 90 -15.16 7.66 13.33
CA PRO A 90 -15.97 8.87 13.30
C PRO A 90 -16.42 9.20 11.85
N PRO A 91 -17.65 9.71 11.66
CA PRO A 91 -18.12 10.08 10.33
C PRO A 91 -17.26 11.22 9.76
N ILE A 92 -17.08 11.20 8.44
CA ILE A 92 -16.26 12.19 7.72
C ILE A 92 -17.18 13.26 7.13
N PHE A 93 -16.79 14.54 7.25
CA PHE A 93 -17.51 15.65 6.62
C PHE A 93 -16.78 16.10 5.36
N GLN A 94 -17.21 15.60 4.19
CA GLN A 94 -16.47 15.79 2.93
C GLN A 94 -17.36 16.19 1.74
N TYR A 95 -16.72 16.72 0.70
CA TYR A 95 -17.33 16.98 -0.60
C TYR A 95 -17.49 15.66 -1.36
N THR A 96 -18.67 15.43 -1.93
CA THR A 96 -18.96 14.24 -2.74
C THR A 96 -18.59 14.45 -4.20
N GLU A 97 -18.70 15.69 -4.68
CA GLU A 97 -18.33 16.18 -6.01
C GLU A 97 -17.85 17.63 -5.89
N GLU A 98 -17.17 18.15 -6.93
CA GLU A 98 -16.52 19.47 -6.89
C GLU A 98 -17.48 20.63 -6.54
N ASP A 99 -18.75 20.51 -6.95
CA ASP A 99 -19.81 21.51 -6.71
C ASP A 99 -20.90 21.03 -5.72
N SER A 100 -20.74 19.86 -5.10
CA SER A 100 -21.71 19.36 -4.15
C SER A 100 -21.50 19.93 -2.75
N PRO A 101 -22.56 20.27 -1.99
CA PRO A 101 -22.39 20.66 -0.59
C PRO A 101 -21.76 19.51 0.19
N ARG A 102 -20.91 19.83 1.17
CA ARG A 102 -20.37 18.81 2.06
C ARG A 102 -21.47 18.06 2.78
N ARG A 103 -21.28 16.77 2.96
CA ARG A 103 -22.19 15.90 3.70
C ARG A 103 -21.41 15.00 4.65
N TRP A 104 -22.09 14.60 5.71
CA TRP A 104 -21.57 13.58 6.62
C TRP A 104 -21.65 12.22 5.94
N GLU A 105 -20.59 11.43 6.09
CA GLU A 105 -20.45 10.10 5.53
C GLU A 105 -20.01 9.14 6.61
N TRP A 106 -20.73 8.03 6.73
CA TRP A 106 -20.47 6.95 7.68
C TRP A 106 -19.82 5.79 6.95
N SER A 107 -18.92 5.09 7.63
CA SER A 107 -18.22 3.92 7.12
C SER A 107 -18.64 2.64 7.82
N GLY A 108 -18.42 1.52 7.14
CA GLY A 108 -18.68 0.20 7.69
C GLY A 108 -18.25 -0.91 6.73
N VAL A 109 -18.51 -2.15 7.13
CA VAL A 109 -18.25 -3.37 6.35
C VAL A 109 -19.57 -4.06 6.05
N LEU A 110 -19.88 -4.23 4.77
CA LEU A 110 -20.97 -5.06 4.29
C LEU A 110 -20.51 -6.50 4.18
N ARG A 111 -21.25 -7.41 4.82
CA ARG A 111 -21.08 -8.86 4.70
C ARG A 111 -22.25 -9.45 3.94
N GLY A 112 -21.96 -10.00 2.76
CA GLY A 112 -22.90 -10.79 2.00
C GLY A 112 -22.51 -12.27 1.99
N ASP A 113 -23.18 -13.02 1.13
CA ASP A 113 -22.91 -14.43 0.96
C ASP A 113 -21.63 -14.66 0.13
N GLY A 114 -20.51 -14.92 0.81
CA GLY A 114 -19.22 -15.22 0.18
C GLY A 114 -18.35 -14.00 -0.15
N TRP A 115 -18.73 -12.79 0.28
CA TRP A 115 -17.97 -11.57 0.04
C TRP A 115 -18.08 -10.59 1.21
N GLU A 116 -17.03 -9.79 1.40
CA GLU A 116 -17.04 -8.62 2.28
C GLU A 116 -16.64 -7.39 1.48
N ALA A 117 -17.34 -6.27 1.67
CA ALA A 117 -17.03 -5.01 1.01
C ALA A 117 -17.03 -3.86 2.03
N SER A 118 -16.07 -2.95 1.89
CA SER A 118 -16.14 -1.68 2.59
C SER A 118 -17.31 -0.88 2.02
N TRP A 119 -17.98 -0.13 2.88
CA TRP A 119 -19.11 0.71 2.51
C TRP A 119 -18.93 2.09 3.09
N ARG A 120 -19.37 3.08 2.33
CA ARG A 120 -19.60 4.41 2.83
C ARG A 120 -20.95 4.93 2.36
N GLY A 121 -21.68 5.60 3.24
CA GLY A 121 -22.98 6.16 2.90
C GLY A 121 -23.35 7.40 3.69
N PHE A 122 -24.29 8.17 3.16
CA PHE A 122 -24.73 9.45 3.72
C PHE A 122 -25.83 9.33 4.78
N HIS A 123 -26.16 8.10 5.18
CA HIS A 123 -27.12 7.82 6.24
C HIS A 123 -26.51 6.79 7.19
N PRO A 124 -26.53 7.03 8.51
CA PRO A 124 -26.03 6.04 9.47
C PRO A 124 -26.91 4.78 9.42
N ARG A 125 -26.31 3.63 9.13
CA ARG A 125 -26.98 2.33 9.01
C ARG A 125 -26.13 1.24 9.68
N SER A 126 -26.78 0.21 10.19
CA SER A 126 -26.14 -1.01 10.71
C SER A 126 -27.14 -2.17 10.71
N GLY A 127 -26.66 -3.40 10.83
CA GLY A 127 -27.48 -4.61 10.81
C GLY A 127 -27.89 -5.04 9.40
N HIS A 128 -29.03 -5.70 9.27
CA HIS A 128 -29.50 -6.15 7.95
C HIS A 128 -29.96 -4.96 7.11
N VAL A 129 -29.38 -4.82 5.91
CA VAL A 129 -29.67 -3.74 4.97
C VAL A 129 -29.99 -4.28 3.58
N GLU A 130 -30.82 -3.53 2.86
CA GLU A 130 -31.03 -3.68 1.42
C GLU A 130 -30.52 -2.40 0.76
N LEU A 131 -29.48 -2.50 -0.06
CA LEU A 131 -28.79 -1.35 -0.66
C LEU A 131 -28.71 -1.52 -2.17
N THR A 132 -28.86 -0.42 -2.91
CA THR A 132 -28.68 -0.39 -4.37
C THR A 132 -27.43 0.39 -4.70
N GLY A 133 -26.57 -0.18 -5.55
CA GLY A 133 -25.25 0.38 -5.80
C GLY A 133 -24.39 -0.52 -6.66
N ARG A 134 -23.08 -0.34 -6.60
CA ARG A 134 -22.13 -1.10 -7.41
C ARG A 134 -20.89 -1.47 -6.60
N PHE A 135 -20.33 -2.63 -6.91
CA PHE A 135 -19.05 -3.08 -6.38
C PHE A 135 -17.87 -2.56 -7.19
N TYR A 136 -16.84 -2.13 -6.48
CA TYR A 136 -15.60 -1.61 -7.04
C TYR A 136 -14.39 -2.36 -6.49
N GLY A 137 -13.48 -2.75 -7.39
CA GLY A 137 -12.10 -3.07 -7.05
C GLY A 137 -11.26 -1.80 -7.18
N THR A 138 -10.73 -1.30 -6.06
CA THR A 138 -10.00 -0.02 -5.98
C THR A 138 -8.74 -0.18 -5.11
N LEU A 139 -7.97 0.89 -4.96
CA LEU A 139 -6.75 0.93 -4.16
C LEU A 139 -7.04 0.67 -2.68
N SER A 140 -6.19 -0.12 -2.02
CA SER A 140 -6.37 -0.66 -0.67
C SER A 140 -6.28 0.36 0.47
N HIS A 141 -5.96 1.64 0.19
CA HIS A 141 -5.41 2.58 1.18
C HIS A 141 -6.22 2.79 2.46
N GLN A 142 -7.50 2.38 2.51
CA GLN A 142 -8.33 2.33 3.73
C GLN A 142 -9.33 1.15 3.74
N ILE A 143 -9.14 0.12 2.92
CA ILE A 143 -10.12 -0.96 2.71
C ILE A 143 -9.55 -2.28 3.22
N THR A 144 -10.14 -2.81 4.29
CA THR A 144 -9.77 -4.12 4.85
C THR A 144 -10.62 -5.26 4.31
N SER A 145 -11.80 -4.96 3.77
CA SER A 145 -12.71 -5.96 3.21
C SER A 145 -12.23 -6.44 1.84
N ARG A 146 -12.22 -7.76 1.65
CA ARG A 146 -11.71 -8.40 0.44
C ARG A 146 -12.74 -9.35 -0.15
N VAL A 147 -12.62 -9.59 -1.45
CA VAL A 147 -13.35 -10.63 -2.15
C VAL A 147 -12.38 -11.55 -2.86
N ARG A 148 -12.74 -12.84 -2.90
CA ARG A 148 -12.03 -13.85 -3.66
C ARG A 148 -12.99 -14.59 -4.56
N GLY A 149 -12.63 -14.73 -5.83
CA GLY A 149 -13.49 -15.36 -6.84
C GLY A 149 -12.73 -15.72 -8.10
N ARG A 150 -13.24 -16.69 -8.87
CA ARG A 150 -12.73 -16.97 -10.21
C ARG A 150 -13.41 -16.06 -11.22
N VAL A 151 -12.61 -15.39 -12.04
CA VAL A 151 -13.09 -14.55 -13.12
C VAL A 151 -13.74 -15.42 -14.19
N THR A 152 -15.03 -15.24 -14.42
CA THR A 152 -15.80 -15.95 -15.47
C THR A 152 -15.99 -15.10 -16.71
N ARG A 153 -15.93 -13.76 -16.57
CA ARG A 153 -16.08 -12.80 -17.66
C ARG A 153 -15.24 -11.56 -17.41
N VAL A 154 -14.67 -11.00 -18.48
CA VAL A 154 -13.97 -9.71 -18.46
C VAL A 154 -14.49 -8.83 -19.59
N GLN A 155 -14.83 -7.59 -19.28
CA GLN A 155 -15.22 -6.59 -20.27
C GLN A 155 -14.44 -5.29 -20.03
N LEU A 156 -13.94 -4.67 -21.09
CA LEU A 156 -13.33 -3.36 -20.99
C LEU A 156 -14.41 -2.30 -20.87
N LEU A 157 -14.28 -1.46 -19.85
CA LEU A 157 -15.18 -0.36 -19.58
C LEU A 157 -14.64 0.88 -20.26
N SER A 158 -15.38 1.40 -21.25
CA SER A 158 -15.10 2.71 -21.84
C SER A 158 -16.09 3.75 -21.36
N LEU A 159 -15.59 4.92 -21.01
CA LEU A 159 -16.36 6.10 -20.60
C LEU A 159 -16.02 7.26 -21.51
N ARG A 160 -17.01 8.10 -21.81
CA ARG A 160 -16.76 9.37 -22.51
C ARG A 160 -16.32 10.44 -21.56
N TYR A 161 -15.31 11.20 -21.95
CA TYR A 161 -14.86 12.38 -21.26
C TYR A 161 -15.02 13.60 -22.16
N ARG A 162 -15.37 14.73 -21.57
CA ARG A 162 -15.42 16.03 -22.21
C ARG A 162 -14.47 16.98 -21.49
N ARG A 163 -13.67 17.73 -22.25
CA ARG A 163 -12.82 18.79 -21.70
C ARG A 163 -13.69 19.98 -21.34
N GLU A 164 -13.63 20.40 -20.08
CA GLU A 164 -14.32 21.60 -19.61
C GLU A 164 -13.68 22.85 -20.23
N PRO A 165 -14.48 23.77 -20.82
CA PRO A 165 -13.96 24.94 -21.53
C PRO A 165 -13.05 25.84 -20.67
N ASP A 166 -13.36 25.98 -19.38
CA ASP A 166 -12.72 26.97 -18.51
C ASP A 166 -11.58 26.40 -17.66
N SER A 167 -11.52 25.09 -17.47
CA SER A 167 -10.60 24.45 -16.52
C SER A 167 -9.58 23.51 -17.18
N HIS A 168 -9.73 23.26 -18.49
CA HIS A 168 -8.99 22.23 -19.23
C HIS A 168 -9.07 20.81 -18.62
N ARG A 169 -9.95 20.59 -17.63
CA ARG A 169 -10.13 19.29 -16.98
C ARG A 169 -11.05 18.40 -17.78
N TRP A 170 -10.88 17.10 -17.62
CA TRP A 170 -11.73 16.09 -18.25
C TRP A 170 -12.84 15.67 -17.28
N ALA A 171 -14.09 15.94 -17.64
CA ALA A 171 -15.27 15.48 -16.92
C ALA A 171 -15.90 14.28 -17.63
N ILE A 172 -16.41 13.29 -16.89
CA ILE A 172 -17.15 12.17 -17.47
C ILE A 172 -18.46 12.70 -18.03
N VAL A 173 -18.80 12.36 -19.27
CA VAL A 173 -20.12 12.67 -19.85
C VAL A 173 -21.11 11.61 -19.36
N PRO A 174 -22.15 11.98 -18.58
CA PRO A 174 -23.12 11.01 -18.07
C PRO A 174 -23.80 10.23 -19.18
N GLY A 175 -24.06 8.93 -18.95
CA GLY A 175 -24.78 8.07 -19.89
C GLY A 175 -23.95 7.51 -21.06
N HIS A 176 -22.71 7.98 -21.27
CA HIS A 176 -21.83 7.49 -22.33
C HIS A 176 -20.84 6.45 -21.79
N ARG A 177 -21.33 5.21 -21.73
CA ARG A 177 -20.61 4.05 -21.23
C ARG A 177 -20.76 2.88 -22.20
N SER A 178 -19.68 2.16 -22.49
CA SER A 178 -19.72 0.92 -23.26
C SER A 178 -18.88 -0.18 -22.63
N LEU A 179 -19.24 -1.43 -22.90
CA LEU A 179 -18.57 -2.63 -22.43
C LEU A 179 -18.18 -3.48 -23.63
N ARG A 180 -16.91 -3.94 -23.66
CA ARG A 180 -16.39 -4.82 -24.71
C ARG A 180 -15.82 -6.09 -24.09
N ASP A 181 -16.37 -7.25 -24.43
CA ASP A 181 -15.85 -8.54 -23.96
C ASP A 181 -14.40 -8.76 -24.42
N VAL A 182 -13.56 -9.19 -23.48
CA VAL A 182 -12.16 -9.57 -23.71
C VAL A 182 -11.82 -10.82 -22.89
N THR A 183 -10.76 -11.53 -23.28
CA THR A 183 -10.27 -12.68 -22.48
C THR A 183 -9.40 -12.25 -21.32
N GLU A 184 -8.76 -11.08 -21.43
CA GLU A 184 -7.83 -10.50 -20.47
C GLU A 184 -7.88 -8.98 -20.58
N SER A 185 -7.92 -8.29 -19.44
CA SER A 185 -7.82 -6.83 -19.38
C SER A 185 -6.41 -6.40 -19.74
N PRO A 186 -6.21 -5.27 -20.45
CA PRO A 186 -4.89 -4.67 -20.54
C PRO A 186 -4.46 -4.22 -19.14
N ARG A 187 -3.15 -4.20 -18.92
CA ARG A 187 -2.55 -3.63 -17.69
C ARG A 187 -2.61 -2.11 -17.69
N PHE A 188 -2.57 -1.49 -18.87
CA PHE A 188 -2.57 -0.04 -19.04
C PHE A 188 -3.67 0.38 -20.00
N PHE A 189 -4.34 1.46 -19.67
CA PHE A 189 -5.40 2.02 -20.50
C PHE A 189 -4.84 3.23 -21.25
N ASP A 190 -5.07 3.27 -22.56
CA ASP A 190 -4.52 4.34 -23.39
C ASP A 190 -5.21 5.68 -23.09
N ARG A 191 -4.40 6.75 -23.03
CA ARG A 191 -4.83 8.13 -22.77
C ARG A 191 -4.28 9.11 -23.80
N GLU A 192 -3.58 8.65 -24.84
CA GLU A 192 -2.89 9.51 -25.81
C GLU A 192 -3.81 10.53 -26.50
N GLU A 193 -5.03 10.13 -26.89
CA GLU A 193 -5.99 11.04 -27.50
C GLU A 193 -6.43 12.18 -26.56
N SER A 194 -6.52 11.92 -25.25
CA SER A 194 -6.88 12.93 -24.25
C SER A 194 -5.78 13.93 -23.93
N MET A 195 -4.56 13.70 -24.44
CA MET A 195 -3.41 14.61 -24.31
C MET A 195 -3.27 15.56 -25.50
N ARG A 196 -4.11 15.43 -26.53
CA ARG A 196 -4.11 16.36 -27.67
C ARG A 196 -5.01 17.57 -27.39
N ASP A 197 -4.50 18.76 -27.65
CA ASP A 197 -5.21 20.00 -27.34
C ASP A 197 -6.43 20.27 -28.23
N ASP A 198 -6.52 19.61 -29.39
CA ASP A 198 -7.62 19.73 -30.34
C ASP A 198 -8.80 18.79 -30.04
N VAL A 199 -8.67 17.92 -29.03
CA VAL A 199 -9.72 16.97 -28.64
C VAL A 199 -10.54 17.52 -27.47
N TYR A 200 -11.84 17.68 -27.69
CA TYR A 200 -12.79 18.19 -26.69
C TYR A 200 -13.67 17.10 -26.09
N GLU A 201 -13.83 15.96 -26.78
CA GLU A 201 -14.50 14.76 -26.29
C GLU A 201 -13.73 13.52 -26.72
N VAL A 202 -13.61 12.54 -25.84
CA VAL A 202 -12.92 11.28 -26.11
C VAL A 202 -13.58 10.12 -25.37
N ASP A 203 -13.78 8.99 -26.05
CA ASP A 203 -14.13 7.74 -25.41
C ASP A 203 -12.84 7.03 -24.99
N ARG A 204 -12.66 6.77 -23.69
CA ARG A 204 -11.44 6.10 -23.19
C ARG A 204 -11.78 4.90 -22.34
N GLU A 205 -10.96 3.87 -22.46
CA GLU A 205 -11.01 2.74 -21.54
C GLU A 205 -10.60 3.23 -20.14
N SER A 206 -11.40 2.91 -19.13
CA SER A 206 -11.28 3.44 -17.76
C SER A 206 -11.11 2.35 -16.70
N GLY A 207 -11.05 1.09 -17.11
CA GLY A 207 -10.95 -0.07 -16.22
C GLY A 207 -11.58 -1.31 -16.84
N ALA A 208 -11.84 -2.30 -15.98
CA ALA A 208 -12.47 -3.56 -16.36
C ALA A 208 -13.76 -3.79 -15.58
N TRP A 209 -14.74 -4.40 -16.21
CA TRP A 209 -15.90 -4.98 -15.58
C TRP A 209 -15.74 -6.50 -15.58
N ILE A 210 -15.90 -7.13 -14.43
CA ILE A 210 -15.69 -8.57 -14.28
C ILE A 210 -16.88 -9.24 -13.60
N GLU A 211 -17.07 -10.52 -13.91
CA GLU A 211 -17.94 -11.41 -13.14
C GLU A 211 -17.05 -12.42 -12.39
N LEU A 212 -17.28 -12.56 -11.09
CA LEU A 212 -16.57 -13.49 -10.20
C LEU A 212 -17.50 -14.62 -9.78
N ASP A 213 -17.10 -15.87 -10.00
CA ASP A 213 -17.69 -17.03 -9.32
C ASP A 213 -17.02 -17.20 -7.95
N LEU A 214 -17.82 -17.05 -6.89
CA LEU A 214 -17.38 -17.17 -5.50
C LEU A 214 -17.33 -18.62 -5.00
N ASP A 215 -17.92 -19.57 -5.75
CA ASP A 215 -17.96 -20.99 -5.43
C ASP A 215 -16.82 -21.78 -6.09
N ASP A 216 -16.40 -21.38 -7.29
CA ASP A 216 -15.28 -22.00 -8.02
C ASP A 216 -13.92 -21.41 -7.62
N VAL A 217 -13.61 -21.51 -6.32
CA VAL A 217 -12.36 -21.02 -5.75
C VAL A 217 -11.67 -22.17 -4.99
N PRO A 218 -10.40 -22.50 -5.30
CA PRO A 218 -9.65 -23.46 -4.50
C PRO A 218 -9.60 -23.03 -3.03
N PRO A 219 -9.69 -23.95 -2.07
CA PRO A 219 -9.58 -23.60 -0.66
C PRO A 219 -8.29 -22.81 -0.41
N HIS A 220 -8.32 -21.87 0.54
CA HIS A 220 -7.09 -21.19 0.93
C HIS A 220 -6.07 -22.25 1.38
N PRO A 221 -4.82 -22.16 0.94
CA PRO A 221 -3.77 -23.02 1.49
C PRO A 221 -3.70 -22.78 3.01
N VAL A 222 -3.53 -23.86 3.78
CA VAL A 222 -3.46 -23.81 5.25
C VAL A 222 -2.37 -22.86 5.73
N ARG A 223 -1.26 -22.81 4.99
CA ARG A 223 -0.19 -21.83 5.13
C ARG A 223 -0.08 -21.06 3.81
N PRO A 224 -0.53 -19.79 3.75
CA PRO A 224 -0.31 -18.96 2.57
C PRO A 224 1.17 -18.82 2.26
N ARG A 225 1.53 -18.70 0.97
CA ARG A 225 2.91 -18.44 0.56
C ARG A 225 3.36 -17.08 1.07
N PHE A 226 4.64 -16.97 1.41
CA PHE A 226 5.26 -15.70 1.80
C PHE A 226 5.20 -14.71 0.62
N VAL A 227 4.65 -13.52 0.86
CA VAL A 227 4.55 -12.43 -0.12
C VAL A 227 5.30 -11.21 0.43
N PRO A 228 6.48 -10.88 -0.10
CA PRO A 228 7.26 -9.72 0.35
C PRO A 228 6.46 -8.40 0.27
N GLY A 229 6.32 -7.72 1.40
CA GLY A 229 5.62 -6.43 1.51
C GLY A 229 6.55 -5.22 1.71
N ASP A 230 7.67 -5.41 2.41
CA ASP A 230 8.69 -4.39 2.62
C ASP A 230 10.09 -5.03 2.70
N VAL A 231 11.14 -4.23 2.50
CA VAL A 231 12.54 -4.71 2.48
C VAL A 231 13.51 -3.71 3.10
N SER A 232 14.46 -4.22 3.87
CA SER A 232 15.54 -3.44 4.48
C SER A 232 16.79 -4.29 4.64
N ALA A 233 17.97 -3.71 4.40
CA ALA A 233 19.25 -4.41 4.54
C ALA A 233 20.12 -3.74 5.61
N ALA A 234 20.86 -4.55 6.35
CA ALA A 234 21.94 -4.11 7.23
C ALA A 234 23.09 -5.10 7.13
N GLY A 235 24.27 -4.61 6.72
CA GLY A 235 25.38 -5.50 6.41
C GLY A 235 25.06 -6.38 5.20
N ASP A 236 25.31 -7.66 5.34
CA ASP A 236 25.09 -8.73 4.36
C ASP A 236 23.74 -9.46 4.54
N VAL A 237 22.89 -8.99 5.47
CA VAL A 237 21.59 -9.60 5.74
C VAL A 237 20.48 -8.71 5.21
N LEU A 238 19.66 -9.32 4.35
CA LEU A 238 18.43 -8.75 3.85
C LEU A 238 17.26 -9.18 4.73
N TRP A 239 16.46 -8.22 5.18
CA TRP A 239 15.24 -8.46 5.93
C TRP A 239 14.04 -8.08 5.08
N THR A 240 13.05 -8.98 5.01
CA THR A 240 11.77 -8.70 4.35
C THR A 240 10.63 -9.16 5.23
N VAL A 241 9.55 -8.37 5.27
CA VAL A 241 8.34 -8.69 6.02
C VAL A 241 7.23 -9.07 5.06
N ASP A 242 6.40 -10.04 5.44
CA ASP A 242 5.25 -10.44 4.65
C ASP A 242 4.20 -9.31 4.59
N SER A 243 3.54 -9.19 3.45
CA SER A 243 2.50 -8.19 3.18
C SER A 243 1.27 -8.27 4.09
N GLY A 244 0.99 -9.43 4.69
CA GLY A 244 -0.14 -9.61 5.60
C GLY A 244 0.04 -10.64 6.72
N LEU A 245 0.98 -11.59 6.61
CA LEU A 245 1.30 -12.52 7.68
C LEU A 245 2.23 -11.86 8.71
N PRO A 246 2.17 -12.25 10.00
CA PRO A 246 3.10 -11.79 11.02
C PRO A 246 4.44 -12.54 10.89
N ILE A 247 5.06 -12.48 9.70
CA ILE A 247 6.27 -13.24 9.36
C ILE A 247 7.31 -12.29 8.78
N VAL A 248 8.56 -12.48 9.20
CA VAL A 248 9.73 -11.79 8.68
C VAL A 248 10.73 -12.85 8.22
N ALA A 249 11.37 -12.63 7.07
CA ALA A 249 12.45 -13.46 6.59
C ALA A 249 13.77 -12.69 6.66
N SER A 250 14.81 -13.33 7.21
CA SER A 250 16.20 -12.89 7.06
C SER A 250 16.89 -13.75 6.00
N ILE A 251 17.58 -13.12 5.06
CA ILE A 251 18.29 -13.78 3.96
C ILE A 251 19.74 -13.33 4.01
N ASP A 252 20.67 -14.26 4.16
CA ASP A 252 22.11 -13.95 4.15
C ASP A 252 22.68 -13.87 2.73
N SER A 253 23.98 -13.57 2.62
CA SER A 253 24.68 -13.45 1.35
C SER A 253 24.78 -14.75 0.54
N GLU A 254 24.62 -15.91 1.20
CA GLU A 254 24.55 -17.23 0.58
C GLU A 254 23.10 -17.61 0.20
N HIS A 255 22.16 -16.67 0.31
CA HIS A 255 20.72 -16.84 0.06
C HIS A 255 20.05 -17.88 0.99
N VAL A 256 20.61 -18.12 2.18
CA VAL A 256 19.96 -18.93 3.20
C VAL A 256 18.91 -18.07 3.90
N ALA A 257 17.64 -18.45 3.75
CA ALA A 257 16.52 -17.76 4.38
C ALA A 257 16.15 -18.39 5.72
N THR A 258 15.88 -17.56 6.72
CA THR A 258 15.33 -17.97 8.02
C THR A 258 14.02 -17.25 8.29
N GLU A 259 13.00 -18.01 8.67
CA GLU A 259 11.69 -17.47 9.05
C GLU A 259 11.65 -17.06 10.53
N HIS A 260 11.07 -15.88 10.79
CA HIS A 260 10.83 -15.34 12.12
C HIS A 260 9.34 -15.00 12.26
N VAL A 261 8.66 -15.63 13.22
CA VAL A 261 7.23 -15.41 13.47
C VAL A 261 7.05 -14.33 14.53
N LEU A 262 6.36 -13.25 14.17
CA LEU A 262 6.05 -12.15 15.07
C LEU A 262 4.84 -12.51 15.96
N PRO A 263 4.84 -12.12 17.24
CA PRO A 263 3.68 -12.25 18.12
C PRO A 263 2.61 -11.18 17.82
N GLY A 264 2.12 -11.14 16.58
CA GLY A 264 1.17 -10.15 16.07
C GLY A 264 0.02 -10.78 15.26
N PRO A 265 -1.06 -10.01 14.97
CA PRO A 265 -2.19 -10.50 14.18
C PRO A 265 -1.85 -10.73 12.70
N THR A 266 -2.60 -11.61 12.05
CA THR A 266 -2.64 -11.73 10.58
C THR A 266 -3.47 -10.61 9.95
N GLY A 267 -3.19 -10.27 8.68
CA GLY A 267 -3.91 -9.27 7.91
C GLY A 267 -3.46 -7.83 8.16
N VAL A 268 -2.32 -7.62 8.82
CA VAL A 268 -1.76 -6.29 9.11
C VAL A 268 -0.47 -6.10 8.31
N SER A 269 -0.44 -5.04 7.51
CA SER A 269 0.76 -4.61 6.80
C SER A 269 1.75 -3.97 7.79
N ARG A 270 3.04 -4.26 7.61
CA ARG A 270 4.13 -3.80 8.46
C ARG A 270 5.29 -3.31 7.62
N HIS A 271 6.12 -2.49 8.23
CA HIS A 271 7.38 -2.01 7.67
C HIS A 271 8.56 -2.60 8.42
N VAL A 272 9.68 -2.78 7.73
CA VAL A 272 10.92 -3.34 8.30
C VAL A 272 12.07 -2.34 8.21
N TRP A 273 12.84 -2.24 9.29
CA TRP A 273 14.07 -1.45 9.36
C TRP A 273 15.20 -2.31 9.92
N ALA A 274 16.12 -2.71 9.05
CA ALA A 274 17.27 -3.51 9.41
C ALA A 274 18.28 -2.70 10.23
N THR A 275 18.96 -3.40 11.14
CA THR A 275 19.98 -2.87 12.05
C THR A 275 21.12 -3.89 12.13
N PRO A 276 22.34 -3.50 12.52
CA PRO A 276 23.45 -4.46 12.68
C PRO A 276 23.12 -5.71 13.52
N GLY A 277 22.27 -5.60 14.54
CA GLY A 277 21.86 -6.70 15.42
C GLY A 277 20.58 -7.46 15.02
N GLY A 278 19.93 -7.12 13.90
CA GLY A 278 18.64 -7.71 13.50
C GLY A 278 17.76 -6.71 12.77
N CYS A 279 16.47 -6.63 13.10
CA CYS A 279 15.58 -5.61 12.55
C CYS A 279 14.50 -5.15 13.54
N TRP A 280 13.99 -3.95 13.30
CA TRP A 280 12.75 -3.46 13.86
C TRP A 280 11.63 -3.67 12.85
N VAL A 281 10.46 -4.09 13.32
CA VAL A 281 9.26 -4.22 12.49
C VAL A 281 8.13 -3.49 13.17
N ALA A 282 7.39 -2.66 12.43
CA ALA A 282 6.30 -1.91 13.02
C ALA A 282 5.15 -1.67 12.05
N GLY A 283 3.95 -1.52 12.59
CA GLY A 283 2.73 -1.25 11.85
C GLY A 283 1.64 -0.70 12.77
N THR A 284 0.38 -0.80 12.34
CA THR A 284 -0.76 -0.36 13.15
C THR A 284 -0.97 -1.21 14.40
N ASP A 285 -0.35 -2.38 14.47
CA ASP A 285 -0.41 -3.33 15.57
C ASP A 285 0.77 -3.23 16.54
N GLY A 286 1.65 -2.24 16.40
CA GLY A 286 2.73 -1.97 17.35
C GLY A 286 4.13 -2.15 16.76
N THR A 287 5.11 -2.27 17.67
CA THR A 287 6.54 -2.39 17.35
C THR A 287 7.09 -3.73 17.86
N TYR A 288 7.85 -4.40 17.02
CA TYR A 288 8.48 -5.69 17.26
C TYR A 288 9.99 -5.59 17.04
N ARG A 289 10.74 -6.37 17.82
CA ARG A 289 12.18 -6.56 17.64
C ARG A 289 12.42 -7.99 17.18
N CYS A 290 13.14 -8.14 16.07
CA CYS A 290 13.72 -9.40 15.65
C CYS A 290 15.23 -9.31 15.83
N THR A 291 15.79 -10.20 16.65
CA THR A 291 17.24 -10.30 16.85
C THR A 291 17.68 -11.67 16.34
N THR A 292 18.74 -11.72 15.55
CA THR A 292 19.21 -12.98 14.95
C THR A 292 19.48 -14.03 16.02
N GLY A 293 18.87 -15.21 15.87
CA GLY A 293 19.01 -16.33 16.82
C GLY A 293 18.12 -16.26 18.06
N PHE A 294 17.25 -15.25 18.19
CA PHE A 294 16.28 -15.13 19.27
C PHE A 294 14.86 -15.09 18.74
N GLU A 295 13.90 -15.52 19.55
CA GLU A 295 12.49 -15.38 19.22
C GLU A 295 12.10 -13.89 19.14
N PRO A 296 11.39 -13.46 18.08
CA PRO A 296 10.88 -12.10 17.99
C PRO A 296 9.97 -11.75 19.17
N CYS A 297 10.08 -10.51 19.66
CA CYS A 297 9.25 -10.03 20.74
C CYS A 297 8.52 -8.73 20.37
N ARG A 298 7.34 -8.53 20.95
CA ARG A 298 6.62 -7.25 20.88
C ARG A 298 7.17 -6.32 21.95
N VAL A 299 7.61 -5.14 21.53
CA VAL A 299 8.22 -4.12 22.40
C VAL A 299 7.22 -3.01 22.74
N SER A 300 6.25 -2.74 21.87
CA SER A 300 5.21 -1.73 22.08
C SER A 300 3.92 -2.13 21.38
N ASP A 301 2.78 -1.74 21.93
CA ASP A 301 1.46 -1.84 21.30
C ASP A 301 1.00 -0.54 20.62
N VAL A 302 1.82 0.51 20.69
CA VAL A 302 1.53 1.81 20.08
C VAL A 302 1.65 1.74 18.56
N PRO A 303 0.62 2.12 17.78
CA PRO A 303 0.65 2.13 16.32
C PRO A 303 1.76 3.02 15.76
N VAL A 304 2.48 2.52 14.75
CA VAL A 304 3.54 3.25 14.04
C VAL A 304 3.13 3.46 12.58
N HIS A 305 3.20 4.71 12.11
CA HIS A 305 2.88 5.06 10.72
C HIS A 305 4.10 5.49 9.89
N ALA A 306 5.22 5.79 10.55
CA ALA A 306 6.50 6.12 9.91
C ALA A 306 7.64 5.82 10.88
N GLY A 307 8.84 5.62 10.35
CA GLY A 307 10.02 5.42 11.18
C GLY A 307 11.31 5.37 10.38
N ALA A 308 12.42 5.41 11.11
CA ALA A 308 13.77 5.30 10.57
C ALA A 308 14.72 4.78 11.65
N VAL A 309 15.88 4.28 11.23
CA VAL A 309 16.91 3.73 12.11
C VAL A 309 18.24 4.46 11.98
N VAL A 310 18.92 4.65 13.11
CA VAL A 310 20.31 5.10 13.21
C VAL A 310 21.03 4.08 14.09
N GLY A 311 21.91 3.27 13.49
CA GLY A 311 22.52 2.13 14.19
C GLY A 311 21.46 1.14 14.67
N GLU A 312 21.38 0.91 15.99
CA GLU A 312 20.35 0.07 16.63
C GLU A 312 19.10 0.85 17.04
N ILE A 313 19.13 2.18 16.97
CA ILE A 313 18.10 3.06 17.51
C ILE A 313 17.00 3.26 16.47
N PHE A 314 15.77 2.93 16.83
CA PHE A 314 14.60 3.09 15.98
C PHE A 314 13.72 4.25 16.46
N LEU A 315 13.51 5.24 15.59
CA LEU A 315 12.49 6.27 15.81
C LEU A 315 11.15 5.77 15.27
N ALA A 316 10.22 5.49 16.18
CA ALA A 316 8.85 5.09 15.90
C ALA A 316 7.90 6.30 15.96
N CYS A 317 7.45 6.78 14.79
CA CYS A 317 6.49 7.88 14.70
C CYS A 317 5.07 7.35 14.86
N SER A 318 4.43 7.76 15.95
CA SER A 318 3.07 7.37 16.34
C SER A 318 2.12 8.57 16.25
N PRO A 319 0.81 8.36 16.05
CA PRO A 319 -0.19 9.43 16.16
C PRO A 319 -0.26 10.00 17.58
N GLY A 320 -0.72 11.26 17.75
CA GLY A 320 -1.05 11.82 19.06
C GLY A 320 0.09 12.55 19.77
N GLY A 321 1.07 13.09 19.01
CA GLY A 321 2.08 14.01 19.54
C GLY A 321 3.18 13.39 20.43
N VAL A 322 3.27 12.07 20.53
CA VAL A 322 4.36 11.37 21.23
C VAL A 322 4.93 10.28 20.33
N TRP A 323 6.22 10.40 20.03
CA TRP A 323 7.00 9.37 19.35
C TRP A 323 7.91 8.64 20.33
N TRP A 324 8.48 7.53 19.89
CA TRP A 324 9.30 6.68 20.74
C TRP A 324 10.63 6.36 20.07
N LEU A 325 11.72 6.57 20.80
CA LEU A 325 13.03 6.03 20.45
C LEU A 325 13.19 4.68 21.15
N HIS A 326 13.20 3.61 20.36
CA HIS A 326 13.45 2.26 20.84
C HIS A 326 14.93 1.91 20.67
N THR A 327 15.46 1.24 21.69
CA THR A 327 16.80 0.64 21.65
C THR A 327 16.68 -0.81 22.18
N PRO A 328 17.53 -1.75 21.74
CA PRO A 328 17.35 -3.16 22.11
C PRO A 328 17.45 -3.46 23.62
N ALA A 329 18.18 -2.66 24.38
CA ALA A 329 18.55 -2.96 25.77
C ALA A 329 18.16 -1.90 26.80
N ALA A 330 17.52 -0.81 26.37
CA ALA A 330 17.09 0.27 27.27
C ALA A 330 15.62 0.59 27.10
N ASP A 331 15.04 1.18 28.14
CA ASP A 331 13.67 1.66 28.11
C ASP A 331 13.48 2.70 26.98
N PRO A 332 12.32 2.67 26.30
CA PRO A 332 12.07 3.59 25.20
C PRO A 332 11.99 5.04 25.69
N ILE A 333 12.59 5.94 24.92
CA ILE A 333 12.58 7.38 25.23
C ILE A 333 11.39 8.02 24.53
N ALA A 334 10.50 8.65 25.29
CA ALA A 334 9.40 9.42 24.75
C ALA A 334 9.90 10.75 24.16
N VAL A 335 9.59 10.98 22.89
CA VAL A 335 9.92 12.22 22.17
C VAL A 335 8.62 13.00 21.99
N LYS A 336 8.53 14.16 22.66
CA LYS A 336 7.37 15.05 22.54
C LYS A 336 7.48 15.84 21.24
N VAL A 337 6.45 15.74 20.41
CA VAL A 337 6.43 16.35 19.08
C VAL A 337 5.08 17.06 18.85
N PRO A 338 5.01 17.99 17.89
CA PRO A 338 3.72 18.49 17.43
C PRO A 338 2.84 17.34 16.93
N ASP A 339 1.54 17.42 17.19
CA ASP A 339 0.56 16.47 16.65
C ASP A 339 0.26 16.79 15.18
N GLU A 340 1.27 16.55 14.33
CA GLU A 340 1.29 16.83 12.89
C GLU A 340 1.61 15.54 12.12
N TYR A 341 1.19 15.44 10.86
CA TYR A 341 1.40 14.26 10.04
C TYR A 341 2.86 14.17 9.56
N VAL A 342 3.48 13.00 9.63
CA VAL A 342 4.82 12.78 9.05
C VAL A 342 4.70 12.58 7.55
N ASN A 343 5.16 13.58 6.79
CA ASN A 343 5.18 13.52 5.33
C ASN A 343 6.38 12.70 4.83
N SER A 344 7.57 12.95 5.39
CA SER A 344 8.81 12.25 5.03
C SER A 344 9.79 12.21 6.20
N ILE A 345 10.66 11.19 6.22
CA ILE A 345 11.72 11.02 7.21
C ILE A 345 13.01 10.59 6.50
N ALA A 346 14.12 11.16 6.93
CA ALA A 346 15.46 10.82 6.48
C ALA A 346 16.44 10.81 7.66
N VAL A 347 17.62 10.28 7.41
CA VAL A 347 18.71 10.21 8.38
C VAL A 347 19.85 11.08 7.90
N GLU A 348 20.34 11.94 8.79
CA GLU A 348 21.51 12.80 8.57
C GLU A 348 22.47 12.65 9.74
N GLY A 349 23.59 11.95 9.51
CA GLY A 349 24.52 11.57 10.57
C GLY A 349 23.81 10.78 11.68
N ASP A 350 23.97 11.20 12.93
CA ASP A 350 23.37 10.56 14.10
C ASP A 350 22.01 11.18 14.49
N SER A 351 21.24 11.66 13.52
CA SER A 351 19.97 12.32 13.75
C SER A 351 18.93 11.97 12.69
N PHE A 352 17.68 12.02 13.11
CA PHE A 352 16.52 11.89 12.24
C PHE A 352 16.07 13.29 11.84
N LEU A 353 15.87 13.51 10.54
CA LEU A 353 15.18 14.70 10.06
C LEU A 353 13.80 14.30 9.54
N VAL A 354 12.77 14.99 10.04
CA VAL A 354 11.38 14.68 9.77
C VAL A 354 10.68 15.92 9.22
N LEU A 355 9.99 15.75 8.10
CA LEU A 355 9.10 16.74 7.54
C LEU A 355 7.70 16.51 8.07
N LEU A 356 7.23 17.47 8.86
CA LEU A 356 5.89 17.49 9.42
C LEU A 356 4.97 18.34 8.55
N GLU A 357 3.72 17.90 8.46
CA GLU A 357 2.64 18.60 7.77
C GLU A 357 1.43 18.73 8.70
N ALA A 358 1.04 19.96 8.99
CA ALA A 358 -0.22 20.27 9.67
C ALA A 358 -1.23 20.76 8.64
N ARG A 359 -2.44 20.20 8.66
CA ARG A 359 -3.55 20.74 7.87
C ARG A 359 -4.08 22.00 8.55
N VAL A 360 -3.92 23.15 7.90
CA VAL A 360 -4.45 24.44 8.37
C VAL A 360 -5.88 24.63 7.84
N SER A 361 -6.13 24.21 6.60
CA SER A 361 -7.46 24.10 6.00
C SER A 361 -7.47 23.00 4.93
N ASP A 362 -8.61 22.70 4.32
CA ASP A 362 -8.67 21.78 3.16
C ASP A 362 -7.84 22.26 1.96
N ARG A 363 -7.38 23.51 2.00
CA ARG A 363 -6.69 24.18 0.91
C ARG A 363 -5.26 24.59 1.24
N GLU A 364 -4.85 24.43 2.50
CA GLU A 364 -3.60 24.96 3.03
C GLU A 364 -3.04 24.01 4.08
N SER A 365 -1.79 23.61 3.88
CA SER A 365 -1.02 22.87 4.88
C SER A 365 0.17 23.73 5.30
N SER A 366 0.42 23.81 6.61
CA SER A 366 1.69 24.31 7.10
C SER A 366 2.67 23.14 7.16
N ARG A 367 3.92 23.42 6.82
CA ARG A 367 4.99 22.42 6.80
C ARG A 367 6.15 22.94 7.63
N ARG A 368 6.83 22.04 8.34
CA ARG A 368 8.04 22.38 9.09
C ARG A 368 8.98 21.18 9.13
N LEU A 369 10.26 21.46 9.26
CA LEU A 369 11.27 20.43 9.51
C LEU A 369 11.51 20.31 11.01
N MET A 370 11.76 19.09 11.46
CA MET A 370 12.09 18.77 12.84
C MET A 370 13.25 17.79 12.85
N ARG A 371 14.25 18.08 13.68
CA ARG A 371 15.38 17.19 13.94
C ARG A 371 15.18 16.51 15.28
N VAL A 372 15.37 15.20 15.31
CA VAL A 372 15.37 14.39 16.54
C VAL A 372 16.73 13.72 16.65
N THR A 373 17.43 13.94 17.77
CA THR A 373 18.70 13.26 18.04
C THR A 373 18.46 11.85 18.57
N THR A 374 19.49 11.00 18.53
CA THR A 374 19.45 9.67 19.17
C THR A 374 19.29 9.72 20.69
N ALA A 375 19.53 10.87 21.33
CA ALA A 375 19.27 11.10 22.74
C ALA A 375 17.81 11.53 23.03
N GLY A 376 17.01 11.81 22.00
CA GLY A 376 15.63 12.29 22.13
C GLY A 376 15.49 13.80 22.20
N ASP A 377 16.56 14.57 21.96
CA ASP A 377 16.47 16.02 21.85
C ASP A 377 15.78 16.42 20.55
N VAL A 378 14.91 17.42 20.63
CA VAL A 378 14.10 17.90 19.51
C VAL A 378 14.44 19.34 19.17
N THR A 379 14.75 19.58 17.91
CA THR A 379 14.90 20.93 17.33
C THR A 379 13.86 21.12 16.23
N THR A 380 13.02 22.13 16.37
CA THR A 380 11.97 22.43 15.40
C THR A 380 12.35 23.65 14.58
N GLY A 381 12.30 23.51 13.26
CA GLY A 381 12.59 24.57 12.30
C GLY A 381 11.46 25.60 12.13
N PRO A 382 11.69 26.64 11.33
CA PRO A 382 10.65 27.59 10.95
C PRO A 382 9.55 26.92 10.11
N VAL A 383 8.39 27.57 10.03
CA VAL A 383 7.33 27.17 9.09
C VAL A 383 7.79 27.47 7.66
N LEU A 384 7.69 26.48 6.79
CA LEU A 384 8.07 26.57 5.38
C LEU A 384 6.93 27.20 4.56
N SER A 385 6.84 28.52 4.61
CA SER A 385 5.73 29.31 4.03
C SER A 385 5.70 29.36 2.50
N SER A 386 6.70 28.80 1.81
CA SER A 386 6.98 29.10 0.40
C SER A 386 7.12 27.88 -0.52
N ILE A 387 6.64 26.69 -0.14
CA ILE A 387 6.73 25.51 -1.02
C ILE A 387 5.61 25.60 -2.06
N PRO A 388 5.89 25.96 -3.33
CA PRO A 388 4.86 26.13 -4.34
C PRO A 388 4.32 24.76 -4.76
N GLY A 389 3.00 24.66 -4.94
CA GLY A 389 2.39 23.58 -5.71
C GLY A 389 1.07 23.01 -5.15
N PRO A 390 0.36 22.18 -5.94
CA PRO A 390 -1.00 21.72 -5.63
C PRO A 390 -1.15 20.96 -4.30
N ARG A 391 -2.36 21.07 -3.73
CA ARG A 391 -2.85 20.63 -2.40
C ARG A 391 -2.65 19.17 -1.98
N ARG A 392 -2.00 18.34 -2.80
CA ARG A 392 -1.76 16.90 -2.55
C ARG A 392 -0.34 16.44 -2.93
N GLN A 393 0.60 17.37 -3.07
CA GLN A 393 1.98 17.01 -3.40
C GLN A 393 2.69 16.42 -2.19
N ARG A 394 3.21 15.20 -2.38
CA ARG A 394 4.09 14.55 -1.41
C ARG A 394 5.49 15.12 -1.59
N LEU A 395 6.12 15.44 -0.47
CA LEU A 395 7.47 15.98 -0.42
C LEU A 395 8.39 14.91 0.16
N PHE A 396 9.65 14.94 -0.23
CA PHE A 396 10.57 13.89 0.16
C PHE A 396 11.89 14.46 0.65
N LEU A 397 12.40 13.88 1.73
CA LEU A 397 13.74 14.14 2.25
C LEU A 397 14.70 13.11 1.67
N ALA A 398 15.74 13.56 0.96
CA ALA A 398 16.79 12.68 0.45
C ALA A 398 18.08 13.43 0.11
N GLY A 399 19.17 12.69 -0.10
CA GLY A 399 20.44 13.22 -0.56
C GLY A 399 21.44 13.54 0.56
N SER A 400 22.65 13.90 0.17
CA SER A 400 23.75 14.31 1.06
C SER A 400 24.56 15.45 0.41
N PRO A 401 24.35 16.74 0.75
CA PRO A 401 23.54 17.23 1.86
C PRO A 401 22.07 16.92 1.69
N LEU A 402 21.36 16.85 2.82
CA LEU A 402 19.94 16.53 2.79
C LEU A 402 19.15 17.65 2.10
N ARG A 403 18.25 17.25 1.21
CA ARG A 403 17.44 18.15 0.38
C ARG A 403 15.96 17.81 0.52
N LEU A 404 15.14 18.83 0.38
CA LEU A 404 13.69 18.71 0.22
C LEU A 404 13.35 18.67 -1.27
N PHE A 405 12.83 17.55 -1.74
CA PHE A 405 12.37 17.38 -3.12
C PHE A 405 10.89 17.77 -3.24
N ASN A 406 10.60 18.63 -4.21
CA ASN A 406 9.27 19.12 -4.56
C ASN A 406 9.08 19.13 -6.07
N HIS A 407 8.38 18.13 -6.63
CA HIS A 407 7.88 18.10 -8.01
C HIS A 407 8.72 18.85 -9.06
N GLY A 408 9.91 18.32 -9.36
CA GLY A 408 10.82 18.90 -10.34
C GLY A 408 11.85 19.87 -9.77
N THR A 409 11.79 20.19 -8.48
CA THR A 409 12.83 20.97 -7.81
C THR A 409 13.34 20.28 -6.55
N ALA A 410 14.54 20.68 -6.11
CA ALA A 410 15.12 20.26 -4.85
C ALA A 410 15.74 21.47 -4.14
N SER A 411 15.49 21.62 -2.84
CA SER A 411 16.08 22.69 -2.02
C SER A 411 16.97 22.10 -0.94
N THR A 412 18.17 22.66 -0.75
CA THR A 412 19.06 22.23 0.35
C THR A 412 18.46 22.60 1.70
N ILE A 413 18.61 21.72 2.69
CA ILE A 413 18.17 22.01 4.06
C ILE A 413 19.33 22.64 4.83
N LEU A 414 19.09 23.82 5.40
CA LEU A 414 20.08 24.55 6.17
C LEU A 414 20.14 24.05 7.63
N PRO A 415 21.22 24.33 8.38
CA PRO A 415 21.36 23.86 9.76
C PRO A 415 20.25 24.33 10.72
N ASP A 416 19.65 25.49 10.46
CA ASP A 416 18.49 26.03 11.19
C ASP A 416 17.15 25.43 10.75
N LEU A 417 17.20 24.40 9.89
CA LEU A 417 16.07 23.69 9.32
C LEU A 417 15.18 24.56 8.41
N SER A 418 15.72 25.66 7.90
CA SER A 418 15.13 26.41 6.79
C SER A 418 15.57 25.85 5.43
N LEU A 419 14.95 26.34 4.35
CA LEU A 419 15.33 25.97 2.98
C LEU A 419 16.35 26.97 2.44
N GLY A 420 17.42 26.45 1.86
CA GLY A 420 18.41 27.20 1.11
C GLY A 420 18.04 27.28 -0.37
N ASP A 421 19.06 27.34 -1.23
CA ASP A 421 18.90 27.46 -2.67
C ASP A 421 18.08 26.30 -3.26
N GLU A 422 17.22 26.65 -4.22
CA GLU A 422 16.38 25.74 -5.00
C GLU A 422 17.04 25.47 -6.35
N TYR A 423 17.07 24.18 -6.73
CA TYR A 423 17.60 23.70 -7.99
C TYR A 423 16.49 23.04 -8.80
N ASP A 424 16.43 23.33 -10.09
CA ASP A 424 15.57 22.65 -11.05
C ASP A 424 16.19 21.30 -11.44
N LEU A 425 15.39 20.24 -11.38
CA LEU A 425 15.78 18.89 -11.77
C LEU A 425 15.62 18.67 -13.28
N GLY A 426 14.79 19.46 -13.96
CA GLY A 426 14.48 19.32 -15.39
C GLY A 426 13.52 18.17 -15.73
N TRP A 427 12.98 17.48 -14.72
CA TRP A 427 12.01 16.39 -14.84
C TRP A 427 11.27 16.20 -13.51
N GLU A 428 10.12 15.51 -13.52
CA GLU A 428 9.20 15.50 -12.38
C GLU A 428 9.08 14.11 -11.72
N PRO A 429 9.86 13.80 -10.67
CA PRO A 429 9.62 12.61 -9.86
C PRO A 429 8.32 12.73 -9.07
N PHE A 430 7.53 11.68 -9.07
CA PHE A 430 6.39 11.57 -8.14
C PHE A 430 6.75 10.76 -6.87
N HIS A 431 7.91 10.10 -6.84
CA HIS A 431 8.45 9.46 -5.64
C HIS A 431 9.97 9.65 -5.53
N VAL A 432 10.44 9.95 -4.32
CA VAL A 432 11.86 10.08 -3.99
C VAL A 432 12.14 9.45 -2.62
N LYS A 433 13.27 8.76 -2.47
CA LYS A 433 13.71 8.16 -1.21
C LYS A 433 15.24 8.14 -1.11
N GLN A 434 15.78 8.35 0.08
CA GLN A 434 17.19 8.12 0.36
C GLN A 434 17.48 6.63 0.53
N VAL A 435 18.52 6.13 -0.12
CA VAL A 435 18.93 4.72 -0.08
C VAL A 435 20.45 4.64 -0.04
N GLY A 436 21.03 4.45 1.14
CA GLY A 436 22.47 4.48 1.32
C GLY A 436 23.07 5.79 0.81
N THR A 437 24.02 5.69 -0.12
CA THR A 437 24.68 6.84 -0.78
C THR A 437 23.92 7.33 -2.02
N TYR A 438 22.70 6.87 -2.24
CA TYR A 438 21.89 7.21 -3.41
C TYR A 438 20.61 7.96 -3.04
N VAL A 439 20.11 8.72 -4.00
CA VAL A 439 18.72 9.18 -4.05
C VAL A 439 18.00 8.33 -5.09
N CYS A 440 17.03 7.53 -4.66
CA CYS A 440 16.16 6.80 -5.56
C CYS A 440 14.98 7.68 -5.95
N THR A 441 14.64 7.69 -7.23
CA THR A 441 13.50 8.41 -7.76
C THR A 441 12.65 7.52 -8.67
N VAL A 442 11.35 7.81 -8.74
CA VAL A 442 10.43 7.15 -9.67
C VAL A 442 9.64 8.20 -10.45
N ALA A 443 9.65 8.06 -11.76
CA ALA A 443 8.95 8.94 -12.69
C ALA A 443 8.28 8.19 -13.83
N HIS A 444 7.44 8.91 -14.57
CA HIS A 444 6.95 8.45 -15.86
C HIS A 444 8.13 8.34 -16.84
N PRO A 445 8.13 7.33 -17.72
CA PRO A 445 9.05 7.31 -18.84
C PRO A 445 8.58 8.33 -19.88
N SER A 446 8.82 9.63 -19.66
CA SER A 446 8.54 10.68 -20.63
C SER A 446 9.74 10.94 -21.55
N SER A 447 9.43 11.28 -22.80
CA SER A 447 10.32 11.48 -23.96
C SER A 447 11.54 12.36 -23.68
N ASP A 448 12.70 11.92 -24.17
CA ASP A 448 13.96 12.65 -24.40
C ASP A 448 14.61 13.48 -23.26
N ALA A 449 13.94 13.68 -22.12
CA ALA A 449 14.41 14.52 -21.01
C ALA A 449 14.80 13.73 -19.74
N SER A 450 14.65 12.39 -19.74
CA SER A 450 15.22 11.57 -18.66
C SER A 450 16.74 11.63 -18.73
N PRO A 451 17.45 11.89 -17.61
CA PRO A 451 18.90 12.09 -17.63
C PRO A 451 19.67 10.80 -17.97
N ILE A 452 18.98 9.65 -18.04
CA ILE A 452 19.46 8.44 -18.71
C ILE A 452 18.40 8.04 -19.75
N GLY A 453 18.80 8.11 -21.02
CA GLY A 453 17.96 7.83 -22.18
C GLY A 453 17.80 6.33 -22.54
N GLN A 454 16.88 6.15 -23.50
CA GLN A 454 16.41 4.96 -24.23
C GLN A 454 15.79 3.80 -23.44
N ARG A 455 14.61 3.39 -23.94
CA ARG A 455 13.81 2.25 -23.48
C ARG A 455 14.66 0.96 -23.47
N PRO A 456 14.39 0.01 -22.55
CA PRO A 456 14.99 -1.32 -22.62
C PRO A 456 14.76 -1.93 -24.00
N GLY A 457 15.79 -2.55 -24.59
CA GLY A 457 15.71 -3.13 -25.94
C GLY A 457 14.64 -4.22 -26.09
N ASP A 458 14.34 -4.93 -25.00
CA ASP A 458 13.34 -6.00 -24.93
C ASP A 458 11.99 -5.53 -24.37
N CYS A 459 11.77 -4.22 -24.26
CA CYS A 459 10.50 -3.71 -23.77
C CYS A 459 9.41 -3.94 -24.83
N ASP A 460 8.47 -4.83 -24.54
CA ASP A 460 7.19 -4.91 -25.25
C ASP A 460 6.62 -3.48 -25.36
N PRO A 461 6.40 -2.94 -26.58
CA PRO A 461 5.94 -1.58 -26.77
C PRO A 461 4.55 -1.33 -26.16
N THR A 462 3.81 -2.39 -25.80
CA THR A 462 2.52 -2.31 -25.10
C THR A 462 2.64 -2.26 -23.57
N ARG A 463 3.82 -2.56 -23.00
CA ARG A 463 4.08 -2.48 -21.56
C ARG A 463 4.55 -1.07 -21.18
N ARG A 464 3.66 -0.27 -20.59
CA ARG A 464 4.10 0.94 -19.87
C ARG A 464 4.80 0.52 -18.57
N TYR A 465 5.90 1.14 -18.22
CA TYR A 465 6.60 0.90 -16.95
C TYR A 465 6.78 2.23 -16.22
N ARG A 466 7.26 2.20 -14.98
CA ARG A 466 7.82 3.38 -14.31
C ARG A 466 9.33 3.28 -14.34
N LEU A 467 9.99 4.42 -14.49
CA LEU A 467 11.44 4.47 -14.49
C LEU A 467 11.89 4.72 -13.05
N LEU A 468 12.56 3.74 -12.47
CA LEU A 468 13.33 3.93 -11.25
C LEU A 468 14.72 4.43 -11.64
N THR A 469 15.17 5.52 -11.04
CA THR A 469 16.53 6.05 -11.26
C THR A 469 17.22 6.26 -9.92
N LEU A 470 18.41 5.69 -9.78
CA LEU A 470 19.35 5.98 -8.71
C LEU A 470 20.21 7.17 -9.12
N LEU A 471 20.23 8.20 -8.29
CA LEU A 471 21.10 9.36 -8.41
C LEU A 471 22.18 9.27 -7.33
N ASP A 472 23.37 9.78 -7.61
CA ASP A 472 24.37 10.03 -6.59
C ASP A 472 23.83 11.04 -5.57
N ALA A 473 23.92 10.72 -4.27
CA ALA A 473 23.30 11.58 -3.26
C ALA A 473 23.98 12.96 -3.12
N ALA A 474 25.23 13.09 -3.54
CA ALA A 474 25.97 14.34 -3.48
C ALA A 474 25.71 15.21 -4.70
N THR A 475 25.83 14.65 -5.91
CA THR A 475 25.76 15.41 -7.16
C THR A 475 24.36 15.44 -7.78
N LEU A 476 23.48 14.50 -7.40
CA LEU A 476 22.20 14.21 -8.06
C LEU A 476 22.36 13.76 -9.53
N GLU A 477 23.57 13.43 -9.96
CA GLU A 477 23.81 12.84 -11.28
C GLU A 477 23.29 11.40 -11.31
N PRO A 478 22.70 10.95 -12.42
CA PRO A 478 22.12 9.63 -12.48
C PRO A 478 23.21 8.56 -12.59
N VAL A 479 23.09 7.54 -11.75
CA VAL A 479 24.03 6.41 -11.67
C VAL A 479 23.48 5.21 -12.43
N LYS A 480 22.19 4.90 -12.23
CA LYS A 480 21.55 3.70 -12.78
C LYS A 480 20.05 3.92 -12.93
N SER A 481 19.46 3.31 -13.94
CA SER A 481 18.00 3.27 -14.08
C SER A 481 17.49 1.87 -14.38
N ALA A 482 16.28 1.56 -13.96
CA ALA A 482 15.62 0.28 -14.24
C ALA A 482 14.11 0.48 -14.46
N PRO A 483 13.50 -0.25 -15.41
CA PRO A 483 12.05 -0.31 -15.52
C PRO A 483 11.47 -1.10 -14.34
N ILE A 484 10.44 -0.55 -13.69
CA ILE A 484 9.73 -1.19 -12.59
C ILE A 484 8.21 -1.09 -12.75
N PHE A 485 7.50 -1.93 -12.00
CA PHE A 485 6.05 -1.93 -11.91
C PHE A 485 5.54 -1.52 -10.53
N ALA A 486 6.07 -0.42 -9.99
CA ALA A 486 5.61 0.16 -8.74
C ALA A 486 5.75 1.69 -8.78
N ILE A 487 4.82 2.40 -8.15
CA ILE A 487 4.90 3.87 -8.00
C ILE A 487 5.73 4.24 -6.76
N ARG A 488 5.68 3.40 -5.71
CA ARG A 488 6.37 3.62 -4.43
C ARG A 488 7.02 2.32 -3.95
N PRO A 489 8.07 1.84 -4.65
CA PRO A 489 8.74 0.61 -4.25
C PRO A 489 9.36 0.78 -2.85
N ALA A 490 9.25 -0.26 -2.02
CA ALA A 490 10.22 -0.42 -0.95
C ALA A 490 11.58 -0.66 -1.58
N ILE A 491 12.63 -0.05 -1.02
CA ILE A 491 13.98 -0.10 -1.58
C ILE A 491 15.01 0.03 -0.47
N THR A 492 16.09 -0.74 -0.61
CA THR A 492 17.26 -0.74 0.26
C THR A 492 18.52 -1.09 -0.54
N VAL A 493 19.69 -0.93 0.07
CA VAL A 493 20.99 -1.33 -0.48
C VAL A 493 21.75 -2.10 0.59
N ASP A 494 22.29 -3.26 0.22
CA ASP A 494 23.11 -4.06 1.14
C ASP A 494 24.58 -3.62 1.13
N ALA A 495 25.41 -4.25 1.98
CA ALA A 495 26.82 -3.93 2.10
C ALA A 495 27.66 -4.24 0.84
N THR A 496 27.14 -5.05 -0.08
CA THR A 496 27.79 -5.33 -1.38
C THR A 496 27.48 -4.26 -2.42
N GLY A 497 26.55 -3.35 -2.12
CA GLY A 497 26.04 -2.36 -3.06
C GLY A 497 24.91 -2.88 -3.94
N THR A 498 24.39 -4.09 -3.69
CA THR A 498 23.22 -4.60 -4.40
C THR A 498 21.99 -3.86 -3.93
N VAL A 499 21.24 -3.33 -4.89
CA VAL A 499 20.02 -2.58 -4.63
C VAL A 499 18.82 -3.50 -4.76
N TRP A 500 18.06 -3.61 -3.68
CA TRP A 500 16.90 -4.48 -3.56
C TRP A 500 15.62 -3.66 -3.53
N ILE A 501 14.60 -4.12 -4.25
CA ILE A 501 13.30 -3.46 -4.35
C ILE A 501 12.14 -4.43 -4.14
N ILE A 502 11.02 -3.91 -3.64
CA ILE A 502 9.71 -4.55 -3.76
C ILE A 502 8.95 -3.87 -4.89
N ALA A 503 8.85 -4.54 -6.05
CA ALA A 503 8.19 -4.02 -7.25
C ALA A 503 7.57 -5.15 -8.07
N ASP A 504 6.57 -5.83 -7.49
CA ASP A 504 6.06 -7.16 -7.89
C ASP A 504 6.93 -8.30 -7.33
N GLY A 505 6.94 -8.41 -6.00
CA GLY A 505 7.85 -9.27 -5.25
C GLY A 505 9.22 -8.64 -5.00
N LEU A 506 10.10 -9.39 -4.32
CA LEU A 506 11.46 -8.98 -4.02
C LEU A 506 12.36 -9.17 -5.25
N GLN A 507 13.07 -8.12 -5.65
CA GLN A 507 13.91 -8.11 -6.84
C GLN A 507 15.22 -7.36 -6.59
N SER A 508 16.31 -7.76 -7.24
CA SER A 508 17.57 -7.02 -7.27
C SER A 508 17.71 -6.22 -8.56
N LEU A 509 18.27 -5.01 -8.48
CA LEU A 509 18.60 -4.24 -9.67
C LEU A 509 19.84 -4.83 -10.36
N PRO A 510 19.78 -5.07 -11.67
CA PRO A 510 20.91 -5.59 -12.44
C PRO A 510 22.09 -4.60 -12.45
N GLU A 511 23.28 -5.11 -12.75
CA GLU A 511 24.47 -4.26 -12.92
C GLU A 511 24.30 -3.25 -14.05
N GLN A 512 23.73 -3.70 -15.18
CA GLN A 512 23.50 -2.87 -16.35
C GLN A 512 22.21 -2.06 -16.22
N SER A 513 22.29 -0.77 -16.55
CA SER A 513 21.11 0.10 -16.63
C SER A 513 20.11 -0.37 -17.68
N MET A 514 18.84 -0.06 -17.45
CA MET A 514 17.72 -0.34 -18.35
C MET A 514 17.46 -1.83 -18.59
N GLN A 515 17.82 -2.69 -17.64
CA GLN A 515 17.42 -4.09 -17.59
C GLN A 515 16.34 -4.31 -16.52
N TRP A 516 15.46 -5.29 -16.76
CA TRP A 516 14.46 -5.68 -15.78
C TRP A 516 15.12 -6.20 -14.48
N PRO A 517 14.59 -5.84 -13.31
CA PRO A 517 15.06 -6.39 -12.04
C PRO A 517 14.99 -7.93 -12.00
N ASN A 518 15.96 -8.56 -11.34
CA ASN A 518 16.02 -10.01 -11.20
C ASN A 518 15.19 -10.45 -9.97
N PRO A 519 14.21 -11.34 -10.13
CA PRO A 519 13.38 -11.78 -9.00
C PRO A 519 14.15 -12.68 -8.04
N LEU A 520 13.87 -12.55 -6.75
CA LEU A 520 14.27 -13.48 -5.71
C LEU A 520 13.03 -14.11 -5.07
N ASP A 521 12.81 -15.41 -5.29
CA ASP A 521 11.67 -16.13 -4.73
C ASP A 521 11.93 -16.48 -3.26
N VAL A 522 11.58 -15.55 -2.36
CA VAL A 522 11.70 -15.73 -0.91
C VAL A 522 10.90 -16.94 -0.40
N ALA A 523 9.73 -17.21 -1.00
CA ALA A 523 8.91 -18.35 -0.59
C ALA A 523 9.61 -19.68 -0.93
N ALA A 524 10.29 -19.76 -2.07
CA ALA A 524 11.10 -20.92 -2.43
C ALA A 524 12.29 -21.11 -1.49
N LEU A 525 12.95 -20.01 -1.06
CA LEU A 525 14.06 -20.09 -0.09
C LEU A 525 13.62 -20.56 1.30
N LEU A 526 12.37 -20.31 1.67
CA LEU A 526 11.79 -20.72 2.96
C LEU A 526 11.11 -22.10 2.92
N ASP A 527 11.33 -22.87 1.85
CA ASP A 527 10.72 -24.19 1.61
C ASP A 527 9.17 -24.17 1.70
N TYR A 528 8.52 -23.10 1.22
CA TYR A 528 7.07 -23.09 1.10
C TYR A 528 6.61 -23.99 -0.07
N PRO A 529 5.52 -24.76 0.10
CA PRO A 529 5.00 -25.68 -0.91
C PRO A 529 4.38 -24.99 -2.13
#